data_AF-A0A9P3KYV0-F1
#
_entry.id   AF-A0A9P3KYV0-F1
#
_cell.length_a   1.000
_cell.length_b   1.000
_cell.length_c   1.000
_cell.angle_alpha   90.00
_cell.angle_beta   90.00
_cell.angle_gamma   90.00
#
_symmetry.space_group_name_H-M   'P 1'
#
loop_
_entity.id
_entity.type
_entity.pdbx_description
1 polymer ?
#
loop_
_entity_poly.entity_id
_entity_poly.type
_entity_poly.pdbx_seq_one_letter_code
_entity_poly.pdbx_strand_id
1 'polypeptide(L)'
;MPRRIPDYPDAFAGWNAISSYGSYVSVIGILVFFAVVYFTLTSDNKCAANPWASEEEATTLEWMVQSPPAFHTFEEIPAIKETV
;
A
#
# COMPACT_ATOMS: atom_id res chain seq x y z
N MET A 1 -3.96 33.62 2.72
CA MET A 1 -5.10 33.33 1.85
C MET A 1 -6.18 32.57 2.63
N PRO A 2 -7.45 33.04 2.68
CA PRO A 2 -8.56 32.27 3.24
C PRO A 2 -8.79 30.96 2.44
N ARG A 3 -9.35 29.92 3.08
CA ARG A 3 -9.60 28.62 2.42
C ARG A 3 -10.78 28.73 1.43
N ARG A 4 -10.73 27.97 0.32
CA ARG A 4 -11.80 27.86 -0.71
C ARG A 4 -12.06 29.16 -1.49
N ILE A 5 -11.00 29.81 -1.97
CA ILE A 5 -11.09 31.01 -2.81
C ILE A 5 -10.62 30.67 -4.22
N PRO A 6 -11.37 31.05 -5.28
CA PRO A 6 -10.99 30.76 -6.66
C PRO A 6 -9.83 31.62 -7.18
N ASP A 7 -9.64 32.83 -6.65
CA ASP A 7 -8.59 33.77 -7.07
C ASP A 7 -7.80 34.30 -5.87
N TYR A 8 -6.60 34.83 -6.10
CA TYR A 8 -5.69 35.27 -5.04
C TYR A 8 -4.85 36.51 -5.44
N PRO A 9 -4.50 37.38 -4.48
CA PRO A 9 -3.58 38.48 -4.73
C PRO A 9 -2.20 38.02 -5.22
N ASP A 10 -1.53 38.85 -6.03
CA ASP A 10 -0.23 38.58 -6.65
C ASP A 10 0.86 38.12 -5.67
N ALA A 11 0.81 38.58 -4.42
CA ALA A 11 1.75 38.20 -3.37
C ALA A 11 1.79 36.68 -3.10
N PHE A 12 0.74 35.92 -3.46
CA PHE A 12 0.65 34.48 -3.26
C PHE A 12 0.89 33.66 -4.54
N ALA A 13 1.12 34.30 -5.68
CA ALA A 13 1.23 33.62 -6.97
C ALA A 13 2.37 32.59 -7.02
N GLY A 14 3.52 32.90 -6.42
CA GLY A 14 4.67 31.99 -6.41
C GLY A 14 4.39 30.65 -5.72
N TRP A 15 3.77 30.68 -4.53
CA TRP A 15 3.45 29.46 -3.79
C TRP A 15 2.35 28.64 -4.46
N ASN A 16 1.34 29.27 -5.05
CA ASN A 16 0.31 28.58 -5.82
C ASN A 16 0.87 27.95 -7.10
N ALA A 17 1.86 28.58 -7.75
CA ALA A 17 2.57 27.99 -8.87
C ALA A 17 3.34 26.73 -8.46
N ILE A 18 4.10 26.78 -7.36
CA ILE A 18 4.80 25.60 -6.80
C ILE A 18 3.79 24.48 -6.45
N SER A 19 2.68 24.81 -5.81
CA SER A 19 1.63 23.84 -5.48
C SER A 19 1.04 23.19 -6.73
N SER A 20 0.86 23.96 -7.80
CA SER A 20 0.36 23.44 -9.07
C SER A 20 1.35 22.46 -9.71
N TYR A 21 2.66 22.78 -9.68
CA TYR A 21 3.70 21.84 -10.13
C TYR A 21 3.73 20.55 -9.30
N GLY A 22 3.50 20.65 -7.99
CA GLY A 22 3.38 19.47 -7.12
C GLY A 22 2.28 18.51 -7.56
N SER A 23 1.14 19.04 -8.05
CA SER A 23 0.04 18.20 -8.54
C SER A 23 0.44 17.36 -9.76
N TYR A 24 1.26 17.91 -10.67
CA TYR A 24 1.77 17.15 -11.82
C TYR A 24 2.70 16.02 -11.39
N VAL A 25 3.54 16.25 -10.38
CA VAL A 25 4.39 15.21 -9.79
C VAL A 25 3.53 14.09 -9.20
N SER A 26 2.44 14.42 -8.51
CA SER A 26 1.50 13.42 -7.98
C SER A 26 0.85 12.59 -9.09
N VAL A 27 0.44 13.22 -10.19
CA VAL A 27 -0.12 12.49 -11.36
C VAL A 27 0.90 11.51 -11.94
N ILE A 28 2.17 11.93 -12.09
CA ILE A 28 3.24 11.02 -12.53
C ILE A 28 3.42 9.86 -11.54
N GLY A 29 3.38 10.13 -10.23
CA GLY A 29 3.42 9.09 -9.21
C GLY A 29 2.28 8.07 -9.32
N ILE A 30 1.06 8.52 -9.61
CA ILE A 30 -0.10 7.64 -9.84
C ILE A 30 0.10 6.77 -11.08
N LEU A 31 0.66 7.32 -12.17
CA LEU A 31 0.98 6.52 -13.36
C LEU A 31 2.01 5.44 -13.06
N VAL A 32 3.05 5.76 -12.28
CA VAL A 32 4.03 4.76 -11.82
C VAL A 32 3.38 3.69 -10.96
N PHE A 33 2.47 4.07 -10.04
CA PHE A 33 1.72 3.12 -9.23
C PHE A 33 0.93 2.12 -10.09
N PHE A 34 0.19 2.59 -11.11
CA PHE A 34 -0.53 1.69 -12.01
C PHE A 34 0.39 0.80 -12.84
N ALA A 35 1.55 1.29 -13.25
CA ALA A 35 2.55 0.46 -13.91
C ALA A 35 3.05 -0.66 -13.00
N VAL A 36 3.35 -0.35 -11.73
CA VAL A 36 3.75 -1.36 -10.73
C VAL A 36 2.64 -2.41 -10.54
N VAL A 37 1.39 -1.97 -10.34
CA VAL A 37 0.24 -2.89 -10.21
C VAL A 37 0.11 -3.80 -11.43
N TYR A 38 0.23 -3.24 -12.64
CA TYR A 38 0.17 -4.03 -13.88
C TYR A 38 1.26 -5.11 -13.93
N PHE A 39 2.50 -4.76 -13.61
CA PHE A 39 3.60 -5.72 -13.57
C PHE A 39 3.41 -6.78 -12.48
N THR A 40 2.94 -6.40 -11.30
CA THR A 40 2.69 -7.35 -10.20
C THR A 40 1.60 -8.37 -10.57
N LEU A 41 0.54 -7.95 -11.27
CA LEU A 41 -0.55 -8.84 -11.66
C LEU A 41 -0.24 -9.73 -12.86
N THR A 42 0.71 -9.33 -13.72
CA THR A 42 1.07 -10.07 -14.94
C THR A 42 2.35 -10.90 -14.79
N SER A 43 3.06 -10.77 -13.66
CA SER A 43 4.28 -11.52 -13.39
C SER A 43 3.98 -12.90 -12.80
N ASP A 44 4.73 -13.91 -13.23
CA ASP A 44 4.63 -15.29 -12.71
C ASP A 44 5.42 -15.53 -11.41
N ASN A 45 5.93 -14.48 -10.77
CA ASN A 45 6.72 -14.59 -9.53
C ASN A 45 5.81 -14.95 -8.35
N LYS A 46 5.89 -16.19 -7.89
CA LYS A 46 5.15 -16.65 -6.70
C LYS A 46 5.70 -16.00 -5.44
N CYS A 47 4.79 -15.43 -4.66
CA CYS A 47 5.09 -14.86 -3.35
C CYS A 47 5.31 -15.96 -2.31
N ALA A 48 6.17 -15.72 -1.31
CA ALA A 48 6.24 -16.56 -0.13
C ALA A 48 4.93 -16.50 0.67
N ALA A 49 4.69 -17.48 1.55
CA ALA A 49 3.53 -17.50 2.45
C ALA A 49 3.47 -16.24 3.33
N ASN A 50 4.61 -15.87 3.94
CA ASN A 50 4.78 -14.60 4.64
C ASN A 50 5.85 -13.74 3.92
N PRO A 51 5.46 -12.80 3.04
CA PRO A 51 6.41 -11.92 2.35
C PRO A 51 6.98 -10.79 3.22
N TRP A 52 6.40 -10.56 4.41
CA TRP A 52 6.78 -9.44 5.29
C TRP A 52 7.65 -9.88 6.48
N ALA A 53 7.77 -11.19 6.69
CA ALA A 53 8.54 -11.74 7.79
C ALA A 53 10.03 -11.38 7.67
N SER A 54 10.60 -10.83 8.75
CA SER A 54 12.05 -10.80 8.95
C SER A 54 12.59 -12.08 9.60
N GLU A 55 11.71 -12.87 10.21
CA GLU A 55 12.01 -14.12 10.92
C GLU A 55 11.09 -15.24 10.41
N GLU A 56 11.45 -16.51 10.67
CA GLU A 56 10.66 -17.67 10.21
C GLU A 56 9.27 -17.75 10.86
N GLU A 57 9.03 -17.03 11.96
CA GLU A 57 7.78 -17.06 12.72
C GLU A 57 6.82 -15.92 12.31
N ALA A 58 5.56 -16.28 12.04
CA ALA A 58 4.50 -15.32 11.78
C ALA A 58 4.05 -14.66 13.08
N THR A 59 4.06 -13.32 13.13
CA THR A 59 3.60 -12.56 14.31
C THR A 59 2.08 -12.57 14.47
N THR A 60 1.34 -12.66 13.36
CA THR A 60 -0.13 -12.65 13.33
C THR A 60 -0.66 -13.85 12.54
N LEU A 61 -1.90 -14.27 12.84
CA LEU A 61 -2.48 -15.51 12.30
C LEU A 61 -2.62 -15.50 10.77
N GLU A 62 -2.85 -14.33 10.15
CA GLU A 62 -3.01 -14.23 8.70
C GLU A 62 -1.75 -14.59 7.90
N TRP A 63 -0.57 -14.55 8.51
CA TRP A 63 0.69 -14.91 7.85
C TRP A 63 1.13 -16.36 8.10
N MET A 64 0.33 -17.15 8.82
CA MET A 64 0.55 -18.60 8.95
C MET A 64 0.01 -19.41 7.77
N VAL A 65 -0.76 -18.78 6.87
CA VAL A 65 -1.36 -19.45 5.70
C VAL A 65 -0.57 -19.15 4.43
N GLN A 66 -0.84 -19.95 3.39
CA GLN A 66 -0.21 -19.82 2.08
C GLN A 66 -0.67 -18.55 1.34
N SER A 67 0.10 -18.12 0.35
CA SER A 67 -0.25 -17.01 -0.56
C SER A 67 -0.35 -17.53 -2.00
N PRO A 68 -1.55 -17.60 -2.61
CA PRO A 68 -2.86 -17.24 -2.06
C PRO A 68 -3.39 -18.26 -1.02
N PRO A 69 -4.29 -17.84 -0.12
CA PRO A 69 -4.88 -18.75 0.86
C PRO A 69 -5.82 -19.76 0.18
N ALA A 70 -5.95 -20.95 0.79
CA ALA A 70 -6.92 -21.95 0.38
C ALA A 70 -8.37 -21.50 0.67
N PHE A 71 -9.34 -22.16 0.04
CA PHE A 71 -10.78 -21.85 0.23
C PHE A 71 -11.21 -22.01 1.70
N HIS A 72 -10.73 -23.06 2.36
CA HIS A 72 -10.77 -23.20 3.80
C HIS A 72 -9.42 -22.77 4.36
N THR A 73 -9.36 -21.58 4.96
CA THR A 73 -8.11 -20.92 5.36
C THR A 73 -7.31 -21.75 6.37
N PHE A 74 -8.00 -22.41 7.30
CA PHE A 74 -7.43 -23.34 8.25
C PHE A 74 -8.24 -24.64 8.22
N GLU A 75 -7.55 -25.76 8.01
CA GLU A 75 -8.16 -27.10 8.12
C GLU A 75 -8.43 -27.44 9.60
N GLU A 76 -7.52 -27.02 10.49
CA GLU A 76 -7.65 -27.16 11.94
C GLU A 76 -7.51 -25.81 12.63
N ILE A 77 -8.33 -25.55 13.64
CA ILE A 77 -8.34 -24.26 14.35
C ILE A 77 -7.02 -24.13 15.15
N PRO A 78 -6.28 -23.01 15.01
CA PRO A 78 -5.04 -22.81 15.76
C PRO A 78 -5.33 -22.69 17.26
N ALA A 79 -4.54 -23.39 18.07
CA ALA A 79 -4.64 -23.34 19.52
C ALA A 79 -3.72 -22.26 20.11
N ILE A 80 -4.22 -21.55 21.12
CA ILE A 80 -3.42 -20.61 21.91
C ILE A 80 -3.05 -21.29 23.22
N LYS A 81 -1.75 -21.28 23.55
CA LYS A 81 -1.27 -21.81 24.82
C LYS A 81 -1.68 -20.85 25.94
N GLU A 82 -2.47 -21.34 26.89
CA GLU A 82 -2.75 -20.58 28.12
C GLU A 82 -1.49 -20.50 28.99
N THR A 83 -1.20 -19.31 29.51
CA THR A 83 -0.14 -19.10 30.49
C THR A 83 -0.72 -19.32 31.88
N VAL A 84 -0.32 -20.41 32.54
CA VAL A 84 -0.51 -20.61 33.98
C VAL A 84 0.41 -19.67 34.75
#